data_AF-A0A541AXN0-F1
#
_entry.id   AF-A0A541AXN0-F1
#
_cell.length_a   1.000
_cell.length_b   1.000
_cell.length_c   1.000
_cell.angle_alpha   90.00
_cell.angle_beta   90.00
_cell.angle_gamma   90.00
#
_symmetry.space_group_name_H-M   'P 1'
#
loop_
_entity.id
_entity.type
_entity.pdbx_description
1 polymer ?
#
loop_
_entity_poly.entity_id
_entity_poly.type
_entity_poly.pdbx_seq_one_letter_code
_entity_poly.pdbx_strand_id
1 'polypeptide(L)'
;MKRSLRLKVMVKTILLFYYSTINNNTEILNSNSSNTSELSYHDFIDWLVGFTDGDGSFSIVKQGKTTFTFVYSIYLHKDDTPLLINIQKRLCMGKVYEGKHFSSFTITKKKEEVRKLISIFKDHPFNTSKNLNFSCWAEAFELYTNKIGVINVTPKILSLKNEMNKKRIKFIQPIGHTIKVSPYWFLGFVEAKQAGFFFSCKK
;
A
#
# COMPACT_ATOMS: atom_id res chain seq x y z
N MET A 1 9.99 -21.98 -6.01
CA MET A 1 10.95 -20.85 -5.90
C MET A 1 10.34 -19.79 -4.97
N LYS A 2 11.01 -19.43 -3.86
CA LYS A 2 10.49 -18.55 -2.80
C LYS A 2 10.17 -17.13 -3.34
N ARG A 3 9.13 -16.46 -2.83
CA ARG A 3 8.76 -15.07 -3.23
C ARG A 3 9.92 -14.11 -3.00
N SER A 4 10.78 -14.33 -1.99
CA SER A 4 12.02 -13.57 -1.77
C SER A 4 13.12 -13.78 -2.84
N LEU A 5 13.25 -15.00 -3.40
CA LEU A 5 14.18 -15.28 -4.51
C LEU A 5 13.64 -14.67 -5.82
N ARG A 6 12.33 -14.74 -6.01
CA ARG A 6 11.62 -14.06 -7.11
C ARG A 6 11.69 -12.54 -6.98
N LEU A 7 11.57 -11.98 -5.77
CA LEU A 7 11.74 -10.55 -5.50
C LEU A 7 13.16 -10.11 -5.81
N LYS A 8 14.18 -10.86 -5.36
CA LYS A 8 15.58 -10.54 -5.69
C LYS A 8 15.84 -10.58 -7.20
N VAL A 9 15.29 -11.56 -7.91
CA VAL A 9 15.44 -11.66 -9.37
C VAL A 9 14.61 -10.58 -10.07
N MET A 10 13.37 -10.35 -9.67
CA MET A 10 12.44 -9.43 -10.32
C MET A 10 12.76 -7.96 -10.03
N VAL A 11 13.09 -7.60 -8.78
CA VAL A 11 13.62 -6.27 -8.44
C VAL A 11 14.95 -6.04 -9.16
N LYS A 12 15.84 -7.05 -9.22
CA LYS A 12 17.09 -6.92 -10.00
C LYS A 12 16.81 -6.76 -11.49
N THR A 13 15.89 -7.52 -12.09
CA THR A 13 15.58 -7.43 -13.52
C THR A 13 14.82 -6.15 -13.88
N ILE A 14 13.88 -5.71 -13.05
CA ILE A 14 13.10 -4.49 -13.28
C ILE A 14 13.96 -3.25 -13.03
N LEU A 15 14.80 -3.25 -11.97
CA LEU A 15 15.80 -2.21 -11.80
C LEU A 15 16.82 -2.23 -12.95
N LEU A 16 17.32 -3.39 -13.39
CA LEU A 16 18.23 -3.48 -14.54
C LEU A 16 17.57 -2.99 -15.83
N PHE A 17 16.29 -3.32 -16.09
CA PHE A 17 15.56 -2.81 -17.24
C PHE A 17 15.29 -1.31 -17.14
N TYR A 18 14.91 -0.82 -15.96
CA TYR A 18 14.71 0.61 -15.69
C TYR A 18 16.02 1.39 -15.88
N TYR A 19 17.13 0.95 -15.27
CA TYR A 19 18.45 1.56 -15.44
C TYR A 19 18.97 1.43 -16.88
N SER A 20 18.71 0.31 -17.57
CA SER A 20 19.04 0.15 -18.99
C SER A 20 18.23 1.11 -19.87
N THR A 21 16.98 1.38 -19.51
CA THR A 21 16.09 2.31 -20.25
C THR A 21 16.49 3.76 -20.00
N ILE A 22 16.95 4.10 -18.78
CA ILE A 22 17.50 5.43 -18.46
C ILE A 22 18.85 5.65 -19.14
N ASN A 23 19.75 4.67 -19.13
CA ASN A 23 21.10 4.80 -19.71
C ASN A 23 21.10 4.90 -21.24
N ASN A 24 20.05 4.43 -21.93
CA ASN A 24 19.91 4.61 -23.38
C ASN A 24 19.52 6.06 -23.77
N ASN A 25 19.16 6.92 -22.81
CA ASN A 25 18.84 8.33 -23.05
C ASN A 25 19.94 9.30 -22.58
N THR A 26 21.04 8.79 -22.01
CA THR A 26 22.18 9.61 -21.58
C THR A 26 23.47 8.88 -21.90
N GLU A 27 23.98 9.06 -23.11
CA GLU A 27 25.42 8.98 -23.28
C GLU A 27 26.06 10.12 -22.47
N ILE A 28 27.15 9.76 -21.78
CA ILE A 28 28.01 10.58 -20.92
C ILE A 28 27.55 10.63 -19.45
N LEU A 29 28.13 9.74 -18.64
CA LEU A 29 29.09 10.11 -17.59
C LEU A 29 29.80 8.85 -17.04
N ASN A 30 31.09 8.73 -17.38
CA ASN A 30 32.03 7.84 -16.71
C ASN A 30 32.34 8.38 -15.31
N SER A 31 31.99 7.63 -14.26
CA SER A 31 32.83 7.51 -13.06
C SER A 31 32.30 6.40 -12.15
N ASN A 32 33.23 5.57 -11.68
CA ASN A 32 33.03 4.51 -10.70
C ASN A 32 32.17 4.97 -9.51
N SER A 33 30.97 4.42 -9.39
CA SER A 33 30.14 4.54 -8.19
C SER A 33 29.27 3.30 -8.06
N SER A 34 29.57 2.47 -7.06
CA SER A 34 28.68 1.42 -6.56
C SER A 34 27.51 2.03 -5.78
N ASN A 35 26.75 2.93 -6.40
CA ASN A 35 25.53 3.49 -5.83
C ASN A 35 24.35 2.81 -6.51
N THR A 36 23.81 1.76 -5.89
CA THR A 36 22.41 1.41 -6.11
C THR A 36 21.58 2.60 -5.65
N SER A 37 21.20 3.51 -6.55
CA SER A 37 20.38 4.66 -6.20
C SER A 37 19.07 4.17 -5.57
N GLU A 38 18.89 4.48 -4.30
CA GLU A 38 17.67 4.17 -3.56
C GLU A 38 16.50 4.88 -4.22
N LEU A 39 15.35 4.21 -4.36
CA LEU A 39 14.15 4.80 -4.95
C LEU A 39 13.79 6.09 -4.21
N SER A 40 13.51 7.15 -4.97
CA SER A 40 13.05 8.42 -4.40
C SER A 40 11.84 8.19 -3.48
N TYR A 41 11.61 9.10 -2.52
CA TYR A 41 10.45 8.96 -1.63
C TYR A 41 9.14 8.99 -2.42
N HIS A 42 9.06 9.84 -3.44
CA HIS A 42 7.90 9.92 -4.33
C HIS A 42 7.63 8.59 -5.06
N ASP A 43 8.64 8.04 -5.73
CA ASP A 43 8.51 6.78 -6.49
C ASP A 43 8.11 5.60 -5.61
N PHE A 44 8.57 5.60 -4.36
CA PHE A 44 8.15 4.62 -3.38
C PHE A 44 6.73 4.77 -2.92
N ILE A 45 6.24 5.99 -2.73
CA ILE A 45 4.84 6.20 -2.38
C ILE A 45 3.97 5.71 -3.54
N ASP A 46 4.32 6.04 -4.79
CA ASP A 46 3.64 5.51 -5.97
C ASP A 46 3.65 3.98 -6.00
N TRP A 47 4.81 3.37 -5.77
CA TRP A 47 4.92 1.91 -5.65
C TRP A 47 4.07 1.35 -4.52
N LEU A 48 4.06 1.98 -3.35
CA LEU A 48 3.29 1.53 -2.18
C LEU A 48 1.78 1.64 -2.42
N VAL A 49 1.34 2.66 -3.16
CA VAL A 49 -0.07 2.84 -3.55
C VAL A 49 -0.49 1.69 -4.47
N GLY A 50 0.34 1.38 -5.49
CA GLY A 50 0.12 0.23 -6.36
C GLY A 50 0.11 -1.10 -5.60
N PHE A 51 1.08 -1.30 -4.72
CA PHE A 51 1.16 -2.50 -3.88
C PHE A 51 -0.07 -2.63 -2.96
N THR A 52 -0.56 -1.52 -2.42
CA THR A 52 -1.75 -1.47 -1.58
C THR A 52 -3.04 -1.76 -2.35
N ASP A 53 -3.15 -1.29 -3.60
CA ASP A 53 -4.23 -1.67 -4.51
C ASP A 53 -4.28 -3.19 -4.71
N GLY A 54 -3.11 -3.85 -4.71
CA GLY A 54 -2.98 -5.30 -4.80
C GLY A 54 -3.29 -6.06 -3.49
N ASP A 55 -2.46 -5.86 -2.47
CA ASP A 55 -2.37 -6.68 -1.24
C ASP A 55 -2.66 -5.91 0.06
N GLY A 56 -2.85 -4.59 0.01
CA GLY A 56 -3.14 -3.78 1.20
C GLY A 56 -4.58 -3.91 1.70
N SER A 57 -4.83 -3.57 2.96
CA SER A 57 -6.15 -3.71 3.60
C SER A 57 -6.44 -2.54 4.53
N PHE A 58 -7.67 -2.03 4.45
CA PHE A 58 -8.21 -1.03 5.38
C PHE A 58 -9.38 -1.64 6.15
N SER A 59 -9.36 -1.53 7.47
CA SER A 59 -10.47 -2.02 8.29
C SER A 59 -10.75 -1.12 9.49
N ILE A 60 -12.02 -1.11 9.88
CA ILE A 60 -12.50 -0.48 11.10
C ILE A 60 -12.97 -1.61 12.02
N VAL A 61 -12.41 -1.70 13.22
CA VAL A 61 -12.78 -2.69 14.23
C VAL A 61 -13.53 -1.98 15.36
N LYS A 62 -14.75 -2.43 15.66
CA LYS A 62 -15.52 -1.93 16.80
C LYS A 62 -15.07 -2.70 18.05
N GLN A 63 -14.49 -2.00 19.02
CA GLN A 63 -13.96 -2.59 20.26
C GLN A 63 -14.94 -2.46 21.44
N GLY A 64 -15.88 -1.52 21.36
CA GLY A 64 -16.86 -1.27 22.42
C GLY A 64 -18.08 -0.52 21.89
N LYS A 65 -18.89 0.06 22.78
CA LYS A 65 -20.10 0.80 22.37
C LYS A 65 -19.77 1.97 21.43
N THR A 66 -18.74 2.75 21.78
CA THR A 66 -18.31 3.97 21.09
C THR A 66 -16.82 3.97 20.70
N THR A 67 -16.12 2.84 20.90
CA THR A 67 -14.68 2.71 20.66
C THR A 67 -14.41 1.99 19.35
N PHE A 68 -13.58 2.60 18.50
CA PHE A 68 -13.19 2.07 17.20
C PHE A 68 -11.66 2.05 17.05
N THR A 69 -11.16 1.04 16.36
CA THR A 69 -9.76 0.94 15.91
C THR A 69 -9.71 0.98 14.40
N PHE A 70 -8.83 1.82 13.87
CA PHE A 70 -8.61 1.98 12.43
C PHE A 70 -7.32 1.27 12.08
N VAL A 71 -7.41 0.28 11.20
CA VAL A 71 -6.30 -0.61 10.85
C VAL A 71 -6.01 -0.47 9.37
N TYR A 72 -4.76 -0.12 9.05
CA TYR A 72 -4.17 -0.40 7.75
C TYR A 72 -3.16 -1.53 7.90
N SER A 73 -3.20 -2.50 6.98
CA SER A 73 -2.24 -3.60 7.00
C SER A 73 -1.93 -4.17 5.62
N ILE A 74 -0.73 -4.73 5.50
CA ILE A 74 -0.31 -5.57 4.38
C ILE A 74 0.04 -6.94 4.98
N TYR A 75 -0.57 -8.01 4.47
CA TYR A 75 -0.30 -9.38 4.90
C TYR A 75 0.41 -10.14 3.79
N LEU A 76 1.58 -10.71 4.10
CA LEU A 76 2.37 -11.52 3.16
C LEU A 76 2.78 -12.84 3.81
N HIS A 77 3.34 -13.73 2.99
CA HIS A 77 4.02 -14.92 3.51
C HIS A 77 5.27 -14.51 4.29
N LYS A 78 5.68 -15.31 5.28
CA LYS A 78 6.84 -14.99 6.13
C LYS A 78 8.15 -14.74 5.37
N ASP A 79 8.30 -15.35 4.20
CA ASP A 79 9.49 -15.19 3.36
C ASP A 79 9.65 -13.74 2.87
N ASP A 80 8.57 -12.95 2.90
CA ASP A 80 8.53 -11.56 2.46
C ASP A 80 8.56 -10.57 3.63
N THR A 81 8.81 -11.04 4.85
CA THR A 81 9.10 -10.20 6.01
C THR A 81 10.09 -9.06 5.70
N PRO A 82 11.21 -9.28 4.96
CA PRO A 82 12.15 -8.19 4.65
C PRO A 82 11.51 -7.03 3.89
N LEU A 83 10.53 -7.30 3.02
CA LEU A 83 9.79 -6.25 2.31
C LEU A 83 8.96 -5.41 3.28
N LEU A 84 8.28 -6.07 4.22
CA LEU A 84 7.46 -5.39 5.24
C LEU A 84 8.32 -4.55 6.18
N ILE A 85 9.52 -5.03 6.55
CA ILE A 85 10.50 -4.26 7.32
C ILE A 85 10.98 -3.04 6.52
N ASN A 86 11.21 -3.18 5.21
CA ASN A 86 11.59 -2.05 4.36
C ASN A 86 10.48 -0.99 4.32
N ILE A 87 9.23 -1.39 4.12
CA ILE A 87 8.06 -0.48 4.15
C ILE A 87 8.00 0.26 5.50
N GLN A 88 8.15 -0.46 6.61
CA GLN A 88 8.15 0.13 7.95
C GLN A 88 9.25 1.18 8.10
N LYS A 89 10.49 0.86 7.71
CA LYS A 89 11.64 1.77 7.80
C LYS A 89 11.43 3.02 6.96
N ARG A 90 10.92 2.88 5.75
CA ARG A 90 10.71 4.00 4.83
C ARG A 90 9.56 4.93 5.22
N LEU A 91 8.51 4.39 5.83
CA LEU A 91 7.41 5.20 6.34
C LEU A 91 7.72 5.82 7.71
N CYS A 92 8.69 5.25 8.44
CA CYS A 92 8.97 5.55 9.85
C CYS A 92 7.72 5.38 10.73
N MET A 93 6.85 4.42 10.41
CA MET A 93 5.55 4.21 11.06
C MET A 93 5.18 2.73 11.11
N GLY A 94 4.22 2.38 11.97
CA GLY A 94 3.66 1.04 12.03
C GLY A 94 4.60 0.00 12.65
N LYS A 95 4.13 -1.25 12.63
CA LYS A 95 4.84 -2.40 13.20
C LYS A 95 4.77 -3.59 12.27
N VAL A 96 5.85 -4.35 12.23
CA VAL A 96 5.89 -5.67 11.58
C VAL A 96 5.63 -6.74 12.63
N TYR A 97 4.73 -7.67 12.30
CA TYR A 97 4.38 -8.83 13.12
C TYR A 97 4.63 -10.09 12.32
N GLU A 98 5.38 -11.03 12.89
CA GLU A 98 5.68 -12.31 12.28
C GLU A 98 4.93 -13.44 12.99
N GLY A 99 4.32 -14.31 12.19
CA GLY A 99 3.72 -15.56 12.64
C GLY A 99 4.40 -16.76 12.00
N LYS A 100 3.86 -17.96 12.24
CA LYS A 100 4.46 -19.23 11.78
C LYS A 100 4.67 -19.32 10.27
N HIS A 101 3.73 -18.77 9.49
CA HIS A 101 3.69 -18.85 8.01
C HIS A 101 3.37 -17.52 7.33
N PHE A 102 3.18 -16.45 8.10
CA PHE A 102 2.82 -15.15 7.58
C PHE A 102 3.61 -14.05 8.29
N SER A 103 3.66 -12.90 7.65
CA SER A 103 4.13 -11.66 8.25
C SER A 103 3.19 -10.53 7.85
N SER A 104 3.11 -9.49 8.68
CA SER A 104 2.23 -8.36 8.42
C SER A 104 2.85 -7.04 8.83
N PHE A 105 2.75 -6.04 7.96
CA PHE A 105 2.95 -4.64 8.32
C PHE A 105 1.61 -4.06 8.75
N THR A 106 1.55 -3.37 9.88
CA THR A 106 0.29 -2.89 10.45
C THR A 106 0.44 -1.51 11.10
N ILE A 107 -0.47 -0.59 10.77
CA ILE A 107 -0.65 0.73 11.41
C ILE A 107 -2.02 0.73 12.11
N THR A 108 -2.03 0.91 13.43
CA THR A 108 -3.26 0.82 14.25
C THR A 108 -3.33 1.71 15.47
N LYS A 109 -2.24 1.80 16.25
CA LYS A 109 -2.32 2.31 17.63
C LYS A 109 -2.21 3.83 17.74
N LYS A 110 -1.37 4.45 16.91
CA LYS A 110 -1.10 5.89 17.02
C LYS A 110 -1.97 6.66 16.04
N LYS A 111 -2.81 7.56 16.57
CA LYS A 111 -3.65 8.45 15.75
C LYS A 111 -2.83 9.26 14.74
N GLU A 112 -1.67 9.74 15.15
CA GLU A 112 -0.77 10.51 14.27
C GLU A 112 -0.22 9.68 13.10
N GLU A 113 0.08 8.40 13.31
CA GLU A 113 0.51 7.51 12.22
C GLU A 113 -0.63 7.29 11.21
N VAL A 114 -1.86 7.14 11.71
CA VAL A 114 -3.05 7.03 10.84
C VAL A 114 -3.29 8.33 10.06
N ARG A 115 -3.20 9.50 10.70
CA ARG A 115 -3.32 10.79 10.00
C ARG A 115 -2.27 10.98 8.92
N LYS A 116 -1.00 10.67 9.23
CA LYS A 116 0.09 10.75 8.26
C LYS A 116 -0.15 9.80 7.09
N LEU A 117 -0.61 8.58 7.35
CA LEU A 117 -0.98 7.63 6.29
C LEU A 117 -2.13 8.15 5.40
N ILE A 118 -3.16 8.74 6.02
CA ILE A 118 -4.27 9.36 5.28
C ILE A 118 -3.76 10.50 4.38
N SER A 119 -2.85 11.34 4.88
CA SER A 119 -2.23 12.40 4.08
C SER A 119 -1.53 11.84 2.85
N ILE A 120 -0.67 10.82 3.04
CA ILE A 120 0.08 10.18 1.95
C ILE A 120 -0.87 9.65 0.86
N PHE A 121 -1.92 8.93 1.24
CA PHE A 121 -2.83 8.31 0.26
C PHE A 121 -3.90 9.24 -0.29
N LYS A 122 -4.12 10.43 0.29
CA LYS A 122 -4.97 11.46 -0.32
C LYS A 122 -4.29 12.09 -1.55
N ASP A 123 -2.98 12.29 -1.48
CA ASP A 123 -2.20 12.89 -2.57
C ASP A 123 -1.96 11.88 -3.72
N HIS A 124 -2.03 10.58 -3.42
CA HIS A 124 -1.87 9.49 -4.38
C HIS A 124 -3.11 8.55 -4.37
N PRO A 125 -4.20 8.90 -5.09
CA PRO A 125 -5.42 8.12 -5.07
C PRO A 125 -5.22 6.72 -5.65
N PHE A 126 -5.87 5.74 -5.02
CA PHE A 126 -5.88 4.35 -5.50
C PHE A 126 -6.69 4.22 -6.79
N ASN A 127 -6.28 3.32 -7.69
CA ASN A 127 -6.97 3.13 -8.97
C ASN A 127 -8.06 2.05 -8.91
N THR A 128 -8.08 1.21 -7.88
CA THR A 128 -9.08 0.13 -7.77
C THR A 128 -10.23 0.50 -6.83
N SER A 129 -11.13 -0.45 -6.55
CA SER A 129 -12.15 -0.31 -5.50
C SER A 129 -11.54 -0.09 -4.10
N LYS A 130 -10.22 -0.26 -3.94
CA LYS A 130 -9.47 0.16 -2.75
C LYS A 130 -9.68 1.63 -2.43
N ASN A 131 -9.79 2.49 -3.44
CA ASN A 131 -10.03 3.92 -3.27
C ASN A 131 -11.26 4.18 -2.41
N LEU A 132 -12.37 3.52 -2.75
CA LEU A 132 -13.63 3.65 -2.02
C LEU A 132 -13.51 3.18 -0.57
N ASN A 133 -12.79 2.08 -0.32
CA ASN A 133 -12.56 1.58 1.03
C ASN A 133 -11.69 2.55 1.85
N PHE A 134 -10.66 3.11 1.22
CA PHE A 134 -9.84 4.14 1.83
C PHE A 134 -10.66 5.40 2.15
N SER A 135 -11.51 5.88 1.24
CA SER A 135 -12.35 7.06 1.47
C SER A 135 -13.27 6.87 2.69
N CYS A 136 -14.00 5.75 2.76
CA CYS A 136 -14.85 5.45 3.92
C CYS A 136 -14.04 5.32 5.21
N TRP A 137 -12.85 4.70 5.13
CA TRP A 137 -11.96 4.51 6.27
C TRP A 137 -11.41 5.83 6.82
N ALA A 138 -10.95 6.71 5.92
CA ALA A 138 -10.44 8.03 6.25
C ALA A 138 -11.54 8.95 6.79
N GLU A 139 -12.73 8.98 6.16
CA GLU A 139 -13.88 9.75 6.64
C GLU A 139 -14.29 9.31 8.06
N ALA A 140 -14.40 8.00 8.28
CA ALA A 140 -14.74 7.46 9.59
C ALA A 140 -13.67 7.79 10.64
N PHE A 141 -12.38 7.84 10.27
CA PHE A 141 -11.30 8.22 11.18
C PHE A 141 -11.38 9.70 11.57
N GLU A 142 -11.66 10.59 10.60
CA GLU A 142 -11.86 12.01 10.87
C GLU A 142 -13.06 12.24 11.80
N LEU A 143 -14.20 11.59 11.53
CA LEU A 143 -15.37 11.63 12.42
C LEU A 143 -15.06 11.13 13.83
N TYR A 144 -14.24 10.08 13.96
CA TYR A 144 -13.87 9.53 15.25
C TYR A 144 -12.93 10.44 16.05
N THR A 145 -12.07 11.21 15.37
CA THR A 145 -11.05 12.02 16.02
C THR A 145 -11.46 13.48 16.21
N ASN A 146 -12.27 14.04 15.32
CA ASN A 146 -12.79 15.41 15.40
C ASN A 146 -14.08 15.45 16.23
N LYS A 147 -14.00 15.04 17.51
CA LYS A 147 -15.13 14.96 18.46
C LYS A 147 -15.73 16.31 18.89
N ILE A 148 -15.59 17.37 18.10
CA ILE A 148 -16.13 18.68 18.44
C ILE A 148 -17.62 18.70 18.05
N GLY A 149 -18.51 18.70 19.04
CA GLY A 149 -19.93 19.04 18.88
C GLY A 149 -20.90 17.95 18.41
N VAL A 150 -20.45 16.74 18.05
CA VAL A 150 -21.36 15.66 17.58
C VAL A 150 -21.60 14.62 18.66
N ILE A 151 -22.80 14.65 19.25
CA ILE A 151 -23.22 13.80 20.39
C ILE A 151 -23.31 12.30 20.03
N ASN A 152 -23.34 11.91 18.74
CA ASN A 152 -23.34 10.50 18.37
C ASN A 152 -22.80 10.20 16.95
N VAL A 153 -21.48 10.18 16.76
CA VAL A 153 -20.83 9.78 15.48
C VAL A 153 -20.89 8.28 15.18
N THR A 154 -21.28 7.46 16.17
CA THR A 154 -21.21 5.99 16.10
C THR A 154 -22.05 5.39 14.96
N PRO A 155 -23.33 5.76 14.75
CA PRO A 155 -24.13 5.25 13.64
C PRO A 155 -23.50 5.54 12.27
N LYS A 156 -22.94 6.74 12.09
CA LYS A 156 -22.30 7.14 10.83
C LYS A 156 -21.03 6.33 10.57
N ILE A 157 -20.17 6.14 11.56
CA ILE A 157 -18.99 5.26 11.45
C ILE A 157 -19.39 3.82 11.11
N LEU A 158 -20.48 3.31 11.69
CA LEU A 158 -20.98 1.96 11.38
C LEU A 158 -21.53 1.84 9.96
N SER A 159 -22.24 2.87 9.47
CA SER A 159 -22.69 2.97 8.08
C SER A 159 -21.49 2.92 7.12
N LEU A 160 -20.47 3.77 7.35
CA LEU A 160 -19.24 3.78 6.55
C LEU A 160 -18.53 2.41 6.59
N LYS A 161 -18.41 1.80 7.77
CA LYS A 161 -17.84 0.46 7.93
C LYS A 161 -18.61 -0.60 7.13
N ASN A 162 -19.93 -0.49 7.03
CA ASN A 162 -20.77 -1.43 6.27
C ASN A 162 -20.70 -1.19 4.76
N GLU A 163 -20.18 -0.06 4.31
CA GLU A 163 -19.90 0.21 2.90
C GLU A 163 -18.48 -0.25 2.48
N MET A 164 -17.69 -0.82 3.40
CA MET A 164 -16.31 -1.23 3.12
C MET A 164 -16.16 -2.73 2.79
N ASN A 165 -15.11 -3.05 2.02
CA ASN A 165 -14.60 -4.39 1.78
C ASN A 165 -15.70 -5.34 1.25
N LYS A 166 -15.82 -6.55 1.82
CA LYS A 166 -16.79 -7.57 1.40
C LYS A 166 -18.26 -7.15 1.53
N LYS A 167 -18.56 -6.09 2.28
CA LYS A 167 -19.92 -5.57 2.47
C LYS A 167 -20.30 -4.52 1.43
N ARG A 168 -19.33 -4.02 0.65
CA ARG A 168 -19.54 -3.01 -0.38
C ARG A 168 -20.35 -3.60 -1.54
N ILE A 169 -21.44 -2.92 -1.89
CA ILE A 169 -22.26 -3.22 -3.07
C ILE A 169 -22.16 -2.14 -4.16
N LYS A 170 -21.76 -0.91 -3.80
CA LYS A 170 -21.58 0.21 -4.74
C LYS A 170 -20.10 0.41 -5.05
N PHE A 171 -19.75 0.32 -6.34
CA PHE A 171 -18.38 0.41 -6.85
C PHE A 171 -18.11 1.62 -7.75
N ILE A 172 -19.05 2.58 -7.78
CA ILE A 172 -18.92 3.82 -8.54
C ILE A 172 -17.93 4.74 -7.82
N GLN A 173 -16.87 5.15 -8.53
CA GLN A 173 -15.87 6.11 -8.03
C GLN A 173 -16.49 7.53 -7.92
N PRO A 174 -15.99 8.39 -7.01
CA PRO A 174 -16.50 9.75 -6.90
C PRO A 174 -16.26 10.56 -8.18
N ILE A 175 -17.12 11.55 -8.43
CA ILE A 175 -17.00 12.46 -9.56
C ILE A 175 -15.61 13.13 -9.53
N GLY A 176 -14.93 13.15 -10.67
CA GLY A 176 -13.57 13.69 -10.79
C GLY A 176 -12.45 12.71 -10.43
N HIS A 177 -12.76 11.49 -10.00
CA HIS A 177 -11.74 10.45 -9.83
C HIS A 177 -11.10 10.10 -11.18
N THR A 178 -9.78 10.26 -11.25
CA THR A 178 -8.98 9.99 -12.45
C THR A 178 -8.02 8.85 -12.16
N ILE A 179 -8.00 7.85 -13.04
CA ILE A 179 -7.06 6.73 -12.97
C ILE A 179 -5.69 7.23 -13.41
N LYS A 180 -4.68 7.11 -12.54
CA LYS A 180 -3.28 7.49 -12.82
C LYS A 180 -2.38 6.29 -12.62
N VAL A 181 -1.86 5.74 -13.72
CA VAL A 181 -0.98 4.58 -13.69
C VAL A 181 0.46 5.03 -13.96
N SER A 182 1.19 5.38 -12.90
CA SER A 182 2.63 5.64 -13.00
C SER A 182 3.42 4.32 -13.13
N PRO A 183 4.66 4.35 -13.65
CA PRO A 183 5.49 3.15 -13.74
C PRO A 183 5.66 2.43 -12.40
N TYR A 184 5.84 3.20 -11.33
CA TYR A 184 6.02 2.66 -9.98
C TYR A 184 4.71 2.13 -9.38
N TRP A 185 3.59 2.82 -9.58
CA TRP A 185 2.28 2.26 -9.22
C TRP A 185 2.05 0.92 -9.90
N PHE A 186 2.31 0.82 -11.21
CA PHE A 186 2.13 -0.42 -11.95
C PHE A 186 3.03 -1.54 -11.42
N LEU A 187 4.29 -1.22 -11.15
CA LEU A 187 5.25 -2.14 -10.57
C LEU A 187 4.76 -2.71 -9.22
N GLY A 188 4.36 -1.85 -8.30
CA GLY A 188 3.87 -2.27 -6.99
C GLY A 188 2.61 -3.14 -7.10
N PHE A 189 1.70 -2.78 -8.01
CA PHE A 189 0.48 -3.55 -8.23
C PHE A 189 0.77 -4.96 -8.76
N VAL A 190 1.67 -5.09 -9.74
CA VAL A 190 2.09 -6.39 -10.30
C VAL A 190 2.80 -7.25 -9.24
N GLU A 191 3.67 -6.65 -8.43
CA GLU A 191 4.37 -7.33 -7.33
C GLU A 191 3.43 -7.89 -6.25
N ALA A 192 2.40 -7.11 -5.92
CA ALA A 192 1.36 -7.54 -4.99
C ALA A 192 0.55 -8.70 -5.58
N LYS A 193 0.03 -8.55 -6.80
CA LYS A 193 -0.83 -9.57 -7.42
C LYS A 193 -0.13 -10.85 -7.86
N GLN A 194 1.20 -10.85 -7.89
CA GLN A 194 2.01 -12.03 -8.17
C GLN A 194 1.52 -12.73 -9.45
N ALA A 195 1.58 -12.04 -10.59
CA ALA A 195 1.46 -12.73 -11.87
C ALA A 195 2.64 -13.72 -11.95
N GLY A 196 2.35 -15.02 -11.83
CA GLY A 196 3.36 -16.04 -12.08
C GLY A 196 3.83 -15.89 -13.52
N PHE A 197 5.03 -15.38 -13.74
CA PHE A 197 5.67 -15.49 -15.03
C PHE A 197 6.02 -16.96 -15.24
N PHE A 198 5.20 -17.67 -16.01
CA PHE A 198 5.43 -19.06 -16.38
C PHE A 198 6.31 -19.07 -17.63
N PHE A 199 7.58 -19.42 -17.45
CA PHE A 199 8.43 -19.80 -18.58
C PHE A 199 8.13 -21.26 -18.91
N SER A 200 7.39 -21.51 -19.99
CA SER A 200 7.26 -22.84 -20.57
C SER A 200 8.43 -23.04 -21.54
N CYS A 201 9.40 -23.85 -21.16
CA CYS A 201 10.43 -24.30 -22.08
C CYS A 201 9.83 -25.43 -22.92
N LYS A 202 9.60 -25.21 -24.22
CA LYS A 202 9.30 -26.31 -25.13
C LYS A 202 10.58 -27.14 -25.27
N LYS A 203 10.48 -28.43 -24.93
CA LYS A 203 11.54 -29.41 -25.19
C LYS A 203 11.71 -29.61 -26.69
#